data_AF-A0A1V9VB99-F1
#
_entry.id   AF-A0A1V9VB99-F1
#
_cell.length_a   1.000
_cell.length_b   1.000
_cell.length_c   1.000
_cell.angle_alpha   90.00
_cell.angle_beta   90.00
_cell.angle_gamma   90.00
#
_symmetry.space_group_name_H-M   'P 1'
#
loop_
_entity.id
_entity.type
_entity.pdbx_description
1 polymer ?
#
loop_
_entity_poly.entity_id
_entity_poly.type
_entity_poly.pdbx_seq_one_letter_code
_entity_poly.pdbx_strand_id
1 'polypeptide(L)'
;MKFTQMAKANEIERSWVVVDAEGKVFGRIITEVATILRGKNKPCFTPNVDCGDYVVIINASKAKFTGAKLEVKNYYTHSGYFGSTKTHKMSDMIEKNPEKLFKLATRGMLPKTTLGKAMLKKLKVYAGSEHPHTAQRRKTAIAKVWLENGNGQLTINGQSLDQWLGGHDSIKKRVMQPLHVSKQESSVNIIVKTLGGGYSAQADAARHGISRALVAYDEQFRTILKPHGLLTRDARSVERKKYGKKKARKSSQFSKR
;
A
#
# COMPACT_ATOMS: atom_id res chain seq x y z
N MET A 1 24.63 -25.15 -22.31
CA MET A 1 23.19 -24.79 -22.20
C MET A 1 23.06 -23.29 -22.19
N LYS A 2 22.16 -22.69 -22.98
CA LYS A 2 21.82 -21.26 -22.85
C LYS A 2 21.04 -21.07 -21.54
N PHE A 3 21.42 -20.09 -20.73
CA PHE A 3 20.78 -19.84 -19.43
C PHE A 3 19.47 -19.06 -19.60
N THR A 4 18.36 -19.64 -19.18
CA THR A 4 17.10 -18.92 -19.00
C THR A 4 17.08 -18.29 -17.61
N GLN A 5 16.85 -16.98 -17.51
CA GLN A 5 16.77 -16.31 -16.22
C GLN A 5 15.49 -16.74 -15.48
N MET A 6 15.66 -17.34 -14.29
CA MET A 6 14.56 -17.65 -13.39
C MET A 6 14.43 -16.56 -12.32
N ALA A 7 13.24 -16.00 -12.17
CA ALA A 7 12.94 -15.03 -11.13
C ALA A 7 13.07 -15.65 -9.73
N LYS A 8 13.74 -14.94 -8.81
CA LYS A 8 13.81 -15.30 -7.39
C LYS A 8 12.66 -14.65 -6.62
N ALA A 9 12.22 -15.27 -5.54
CA ALA A 9 11.09 -14.77 -4.74
C ALA A 9 11.28 -13.34 -4.20
N ASN A 10 12.53 -12.91 -3.97
CA ASN A 10 12.87 -11.60 -3.43
C ASN A 10 12.89 -10.48 -4.47
N GLU A 11 13.02 -10.82 -5.75
CA GLU A 11 13.13 -9.86 -6.87
C GLU A 11 11.75 -9.50 -7.45
N ILE A 12 10.70 -10.23 -7.05
CA ILE A 12 9.36 -10.08 -7.61
C ILE A 12 8.65 -8.88 -6.97
N GLU A 13 8.49 -7.84 -7.77
CA GLU A 13 7.62 -6.71 -7.46
C GLU A 13 6.15 -7.06 -7.75
N ARG A 14 5.28 -6.78 -6.77
CA ARG A 14 3.84 -7.05 -6.84
C ARG A 14 3.07 -5.74 -6.80
N SER A 15 2.17 -5.56 -7.76
CA SER A 15 1.25 -4.44 -7.83
C SER A 15 -0.13 -4.82 -7.30
N TRP A 16 -0.98 -3.81 -7.14
CA TRP A 16 -2.40 -3.98 -6.85
C TRP A 16 -3.18 -3.58 -8.11
N VAL A 17 -4.07 -4.46 -8.56
CA VAL A 17 -4.94 -4.23 -9.71
C VAL A 17 -6.38 -4.20 -9.22
N VAL A 18 -7.11 -3.16 -9.59
CA VAL A 18 -8.55 -3.03 -9.30
C VAL A 18 -9.33 -3.38 -10.56
N VAL A 19 -10.32 -4.25 -10.44
CA VAL A 19 -11.17 -4.71 -11.53
C VAL A 19 -12.61 -4.41 -11.17
N ASP A 20 -13.25 -3.55 -11.95
CA ASP A 20 -14.68 -3.32 -11.85
C ASP A 20 -15.45 -4.43 -12.57
N ALA A 21 -16.36 -5.09 -11.84
CA ALA A 21 -17.20 -6.16 -12.35
C ALA A 21 -18.56 -5.66 -12.89
N GLU A 22 -18.90 -4.38 -12.69
CA GLU A 22 -20.17 -3.82 -13.15
C GLU A 22 -20.33 -3.97 -14.67
N GLY A 23 -21.44 -4.59 -15.07
CA GLY A 23 -21.79 -4.75 -16.49
C GLY A 23 -20.93 -5.75 -17.29
N LYS A 24 -19.91 -6.37 -16.68
CA LYS A 24 -19.02 -7.32 -17.34
C LYS A 24 -19.47 -8.77 -17.15
N VAL A 25 -19.15 -9.62 -18.12
CA VAL A 25 -19.50 -11.06 -18.07
C VAL A 25 -18.60 -11.78 -17.07
N PHE A 26 -19.21 -12.39 -16.04
CA PHE A 26 -18.53 -13.07 -14.93
C PHE A 26 -17.37 -13.98 -15.36
N GLY A 27 -17.59 -14.87 -16.33
CA GLY A 27 -16.57 -15.82 -16.77
C GLY A 27 -15.32 -15.15 -17.37
N ARG A 28 -15.50 -14.06 -18.13
CA ARG A 28 -14.41 -13.31 -18.76
C ARG A 28 -13.55 -12.58 -17.72
N ILE A 29 -14.21 -12.01 -16.70
CA ILE A 29 -13.53 -11.38 -15.57
C ILE A 29 -12.64 -12.41 -14.87
N ILE A 30 -13.16 -13.60 -14.59
CA ILE A 30 -12.40 -14.62 -13.83
C ILE A 30 -11.18 -15.10 -14.60
N THR A 31 -11.30 -15.28 -15.93
CA THR A 31 -10.14 -15.68 -16.76
C THR A 31 -9.03 -14.64 -16.72
N GLU A 32 -9.38 -13.35 -16.78
CA GLU A 32 -8.42 -12.26 -16.71
C GLU A 32 -7.77 -12.20 -15.31
N VAL A 33 -8.59 -12.24 -14.27
CA VAL A 33 -8.15 -12.25 -12.87
C VAL A 33 -7.22 -13.44 -12.58
N ALA A 34 -7.55 -14.64 -13.06
CA ALA A 34 -6.70 -15.83 -12.89
C ALA A 34 -5.36 -15.72 -13.63
N THR A 35 -5.31 -14.96 -14.72
CA THR A 35 -4.07 -14.72 -15.48
C THR A 35 -3.16 -13.74 -14.73
N ILE A 36 -3.74 -12.68 -14.15
CA ILE A 36 -3.03 -11.71 -13.30
C ILE A 36 -2.53 -12.36 -12.01
N LEU A 37 -3.37 -13.16 -11.34
CA LEU A 37 -2.99 -13.87 -10.10
C LEU A 37 -1.88 -14.90 -10.32
N ARG A 38 -1.78 -15.49 -11.52
CA ARG A 38 -0.66 -16.37 -11.90
C ARG A 38 0.59 -15.59 -12.29
N GLY A 39 0.47 -14.31 -12.65
CA GLY A 39 1.57 -13.50 -13.17
C GLY A 39 1.97 -13.83 -14.61
N LYS A 40 1.09 -14.51 -15.38
CA LYS A 40 1.36 -14.87 -16.79
C LYS A 40 1.39 -13.67 -17.73
N ASN A 41 0.88 -12.53 -17.28
CA ASN A 41 0.96 -11.25 -17.96
C ASN A 41 2.35 -10.59 -17.84
N LYS A 42 3.25 -11.10 -16.98
CA LYS A 42 4.60 -10.55 -16.81
C LYS A 42 5.63 -11.42 -17.53
N PRO A 43 6.68 -10.81 -18.13
CA PRO A 43 7.75 -11.54 -18.79
C PRO A 43 8.61 -12.36 -17.82
N CYS A 44 8.61 -12.02 -16.52
CA CYS A 44 9.34 -12.74 -15.47
C CYS A 44 8.57 -13.95 -14.89
N PHE A 45 7.63 -14.52 -15.65
CA PHE A 45 6.85 -15.67 -15.18
C PHE A 45 7.74 -16.89 -14.96
N THR A 46 7.72 -17.42 -13.74
CA THR A 46 8.38 -18.68 -13.38
C THR A 46 7.36 -19.62 -12.74
N PRO A 47 7.18 -20.87 -13.22
CA PRO A 47 6.10 -21.74 -12.76
C PRO A 47 6.16 -22.12 -11.27
N ASN A 48 7.36 -22.18 -10.70
CA ASN A 48 7.60 -22.59 -9.32
C ASN A 48 7.59 -21.42 -8.32
N VAL A 49 7.59 -20.17 -8.79
CA VAL A 49 7.58 -18.98 -7.93
C VAL A 49 6.31 -18.17 -8.14
N ASP A 50 5.86 -17.53 -7.08
CA ASP A 50 4.64 -16.73 -7.10
C ASP A 50 4.88 -15.31 -7.64
N CYS A 51 4.80 -15.14 -8.96
CA CYS A 51 5.02 -13.88 -9.69
C CYS A 51 3.77 -12.98 -9.81
N GLY A 52 2.60 -13.46 -9.41
CA GLY A 52 1.33 -12.75 -9.62
C GLY A 52 1.08 -11.56 -8.69
N ASP A 53 0.16 -10.70 -9.13
CA ASP A 53 -0.22 -9.47 -8.44
C ASP A 53 -1.41 -9.66 -7.48
N TYR A 54 -1.69 -8.63 -6.68
CA TYR A 54 -2.92 -8.55 -5.90
C TYR A 54 -4.06 -8.04 -6.77
N VAL A 55 -5.22 -8.69 -6.67
CA VAL A 55 -6.40 -8.31 -7.45
C VAL A 55 -7.55 -8.01 -6.52
N VAL A 56 -8.15 -6.83 -6.69
CA VAL A 56 -9.34 -6.38 -5.98
C VAL A 56 -10.48 -6.27 -6.99
N ILE A 57 -11.53 -7.07 -6.80
CA ILE A 57 -12.76 -6.97 -7.58
C ILE A 57 -13.75 -6.11 -6.80
N ILE A 58 -14.29 -5.09 -7.45
CA ILE A 58 -15.37 -4.23 -6.93
C ILE A 58 -16.67 -4.47 -7.71
N ASN A 59 -17.80 -4.06 -7.14
CA ASN A 59 -19.14 -4.23 -7.71
C ASN A 59 -19.46 -5.69 -8.08
N ALA A 60 -18.99 -6.65 -7.27
CA ALA A 60 -19.11 -8.06 -7.60
C ALA A 60 -20.58 -8.55 -7.68
N SER A 61 -21.51 -7.89 -7.00
CA SER A 61 -22.94 -8.19 -7.08
C SER A 61 -23.57 -7.80 -8.43
N LYS A 62 -22.98 -6.84 -9.16
CA LYS A 62 -23.48 -6.30 -10.43
C LYS A 62 -22.89 -6.97 -11.68
N ALA A 63 -22.24 -8.13 -11.51
CA ALA A 63 -21.67 -8.87 -12.62
C ALA A 63 -22.77 -9.46 -13.52
N LYS A 64 -22.56 -9.43 -14.83
CA LYS A 64 -23.51 -10.02 -15.79
C LYS A 64 -23.27 -11.52 -15.94
N PHE A 65 -24.37 -12.27 -15.96
CA PHE A 65 -24.41 -13.69 -16.24
C PHE A 65 -25.21 -13.93 -17.51
N THR A 66 -24.73 -14.82 -18.38
CA THR A 66 -25.38 -15.11 -19.65
C THR A 66 -26.33 -16.29 -19.53
N GLY A 67 -27.51 -16.18 -20.16
CA GLY A 67 -28.56 -17.22 -20.20
C GLY A 67 -29.18 -17.49 -18.82
N ALA A 68 -29.84 -18.65 -18.68
CA ALA A 68 -30.54 -19.06 -17.46
C ALA A 68 -29.61 -19.57 -16.32
N LYS A 69 -28.32 -19.22 -16.35
CA LYS A 69 -27.32 -19.77 -15.41
C LYS A 69 -27.56 -19.39 -13.96
N LEU A 70 -28.20 -18.25 -13.70
CA LEU A 70 -28.49 -17.79 -12.34
C LEU A 70 -29.39 -18.77 -11.59
N GLU A 71 -30.38 -19.33 -12.28
CA GLU A 71 -31.40 -20.19 -11.69
C GLU A 71 -31.05 -21.68 -11.79
N VAL A 72 -30.48 -22.08 -12.93
CA VAL A 72 -30.19 -23.49 -13.22
C VAL A 72 -28.92 -23.98 -12.53
N LYS A 73 -27.94 -23.10 -12.31
CA LYS A 73 -26.64 -23.53 -11.77
C LYS A 73 -26.69 -23.67 -10.25
N ASN A 74 -26.54 -24.91 -9.80
CA ASN A 74 -26.44 -25.26 -8.39
C ASN A 74 -24.99 -25.53 -7.96
N TYR A 75 -24.65 -25.08 -6.76
CA TYR A 75 -23.40 -25.39 -6.06
C TYR A 75 -23.69 -26.37 -4.92
N TYR A 76 -22.97 -27.48 -4.92
CA TYR A 76 -23.11 -28.52 -3.91
C TYR A 76 -21.95 -28.47 -2.92
N THR A 77 -22.25 -28.70 -1.66
CA THR A 77 -21.26 -28.89 -0.59
C THR A 77 -21.66 -30.07 0.26
N HIS A 78 -20.68 -30.85 0.71
CA HIS A 78 -20.90 -32.03 1.54
C HIS A 78 -19.98 -31.96 2.76
N SER A 79 -20.50 -32.33 3.92
CA SER A 79 -19.71 -32.27 5.17
C SER A 79 -18.86 -33.52 5.41
N GLY A 80 -19.17 -34.63 4.74
CA GLY A 80 -18.56 -35.94 4.94
C GLY A 80 -19.51 -36.95 5.61
N TYR A 81 -20.55 -36.48 6.30
CA TYR A 81 -21.57 -37.33 6.92
C TYR A 81 -22.70 -37.70 5.94
N PHE A 82 -23.29 -38.89 6.12
CA PHE A 82 -24.41 -39.36 5.30
C PHE A 82 -25.58 -38.35 5.30
N GLY A 83 -26.16 -38.09 4.14
CA GLY A 83 -27.29 -37.16 3.98
C GLY A 83 -26.96 -35.66 4.12
N SER A 84 -25.68 -35.28 4.27
CA SER A 84 -25.30 -33.89 4.58
C SER A 84 -25.06 -32.97 3.37
N THR A 85 -25.61 -33.31 2.19
CA THR A 85 -25.44 -32.52 0.97
C THR A 85 -26.27 -31.24 1.06
N LYS A 86 -25.59 -30.09 1.03
CA LYS A 86 -26.21 -28.77 0.96
C LYS A 86 -26.09 -28.23 -0.45
N THR A 87 -27.21 -27.74 -0.97
CA THR A 87 -27.32 -27.15 -2.30
C THR A 87 -27.56 -25.65 -2.18
N HIS A 88 -26.85 -24.87 -2.99
CA HIS A 88 -27.02 -23.43 -3.08
C HIS A 88 -27.20 -23.04 -4.54
N LYS A 89 -28.26 -22.29 -4.86
CA LYS A 89 -28.42 -21.71 -6.20
C LYS A 89 -27.40 -20.60 -6.41
N MET A 90 -27.05 -20.39 -7.67
CA MET A 90 -26.11 -19.33 -8.05
C MET A 90 -26.69 -17.94 -7.76
N SER A 91 -27.99 -17.73 -7.95
CA SER A 91 -28.73 -16.53 -7.52
C SER A 91 -28.45 -16.19 -6.05
N ASP A 92 -28.71 -17.15 -5.16
CA ASP A 92 -28.60 -16.96 -3.71
C ASP A 92 -27.16 -16.66 -3.29
N MET A 93 -26.19 -17.22 -4.01
CA MET A 93 -24.77 -16.96 -3.75
C MET A 93 -24.37 -15.54 -4.11
N ILE A 94 -24.93 -14.95 -5.17
CA ILE A 94 -24.62 -13.57 -5.57
C ILE A 94 -25.17 -12.58 -4.56
N GLU A 95 -26.38 -12.83 -4.06
CA GLU A 95 -27.04 -11.98 -3.07
C GLU A 95 -26.37 -12.08 -1.70
N LYS A 96 -26.17 -13.31 -1.19
CA LYS A 96 -25.66 -13.52 0.17
C LYS A 96 -24.16 -13.37 0.29
N ASN A 97 -23.40 -13.89 -0.69
CA ASN A 97 -21.94 -13.93 -0.60
C ASN A 97 -21.27 -13.97 -1.98
N PRO A 98 -21.25 -12.83 -2.71
CA PRO A 98 -20.62 -12.76 -4.03
C PRO A 98 -19.12 -13.06 -3.95
N GLU A 99 -18.46 -12.71 -2.84
CA GLU A 99 -17.05 -13.02 -2.62
C GLU A 99 -16.75 -14.53 -2.73
N LYS A 100 -17.57 -15.37 -2.10
CA LYS A 100 -17.41 -16.82 -2.15
C LYS A 100 -17.57 -17.36 -3.57
N LEU A 101 -18.54 -16.82 -4.32
CA LEU A 101 -18.79 -17.23 -5.71
C LEU A 101 -17.57 -16.95 -6.61
N PHE A 102 -17.06 -15.71 -6.57
CA PHE A 102 -15.88 -15.33 -7.34
C PHE A 102 -14.66 -16.15 -6.94
N LYS A 103 -14.41 -16.34 -5.64
CA LYS A 103 -13.31 -17.18 -5.15
C LYS A 103 -13.39 -18.63 -5.60
N LEU A 104 -14.59 -19.24 -5.58
CA LEU A 104 -14.77 -20.62 -6.05
C LEU A 104 -14.48 -20.74 -7.54
N ALA A 105 -14.98 -19.80 -8.35
CA ALA A 105 -14.74 -19.81 -9.78
C ALA A 105 -13.27 -19.56 -10.13
N THR A 106 -12.60 -18.58 -9.49
CA THR A 106 -11.17 -18.34 -9.68
C THR A 106 -10.33 -19.53 -9.21
N ARG A 107 -10.69 -20.18 -8.09
CA ARG A 107 -10.02 -21.40 -7.62
C ARG A 107 -10.07 -22.51 -8.66
N GLY A 108 -11.17 -22.62 -9.41
CA GLY A 108 -11.28 -23.58 -10.51
C GLY A 108 -10.30 -23.32 -11.66
N MET A 109 -9.86 -22.08 -11.85
CA MET A 109 -8.92 -21.67 -12.91
C MET A 109 -7.45 -21.63 -12.48
N LEU A 110 -7.16 -21.88 -11.20
CA LEU A 110 -5.82 -21.90 -10.63
C LEU A 110 -5.32 -23.34 -10.43
N PRO A 111 -3.99 -23.58 -10.42
CA PRO A 111 -3.45 -24.90 -10.13
C PRO A 111 -3.84 -25.35 -8.71
N LYS A 112 -4.22 -26.62 -8.55
CA LYS A 112 -4.66 -27.18 -7.26
C LYS A 112 -3.48 -27.55 -6.34
N THR A 113 -2.50 -26.66 -6.24
CA THR A 113 -1.27 -26.84 -5.46
C THR A 113 -1.23 -25.87 -4.26
N THR A 114 -0.20 -25.99 -3.42
CA THR A 114 0.08 -25.04 -2.34
C THR A 114 0.30 -23.62 -2.86
N LEU A 115 1.01 -23.48 -4.00
CA LEU A 115 1.20 -22.22 -4.71
C LEU A 115 -0.13 -21.62 -5.15
N GLY A 116 -1.01 -22.41 -5.76
CA GLY A 116 -2.33 -21.92 -6.18
C GLY A 116 -3.22 -21.48 -5.02
N LYS A 117 -3.14 -22.15 -3.86
CA LYS A 117 -3.80 -21.69 -2.63
C LYS A 117 -3.23 -20.35 -2.15
N ALA A 118 -1.92 -20.11 -2.29
CA ALA A 118 -1.30 -18.83 -1.95
C ALA A 118 -1.74 -17.72 -2.91
N MET A 119 -1.78 -17.99 -4.22
CA MET A 119 -2.28 -17.07 -5.25
C MET A 119 -3.73 -16.65 -4.96
N LEU A 120 -4.60 -17.61 -4.63
CA LEU A 120 -6.01 -17.32 -4.33
C LEU A 120 -6.19 -16.36 -3.13
N LYS A 121 -5.29 -16.39 -2.15
CA LYS A 121 -5.35 -15.48 -0.97
C LYS A 121 -5.15 -14.00 -1.34
N LYS A 122 -4.54 -13.72 -2.48
CA LYS A 122 -4.32 -12.36 -3.00
C LYS A 122 -5.57 -11.75 -3.61
N LEU A 123 -6.53 -12.58 -4.01
CA LEU A 123 -7.81 -12.12 -4.52
C LEU A 123 -8.66 -11.54 -3.37
N LYS A 124 -9.11 -10.30 -3.55
CA LYS A 124 -10.07 -9.61 -2.69
C LYS A 124 -11.29 -9.28 -3.52
N VAL A 125 -12.48 -9.53 -3.00
CA VAL A 125 -13.73 -9.32 -3.73
C VAL A 125 -14.68 -8.58 -2.80
N TYR A 126 -15.24 -7.48 -3.29
CA TYR A 126 -16.18 -6.64 -2.57
C TYR A 126 -17.47 -6.56 -3.36
N ALA A 127 -18.60 -6.65 -2.64
CA ALA A 127 -19.92 -6.55 -3.25
C ALA A 127 -20.18 -5.14 -3.82
N GLY A 128 -19.75 -4.10 -3.07
CA GLY A 128 -19.88 -2.69 -3.47
C GLY A 128 -18.65 -2.14 -4.20
N SER A 129 -18.69 -0.83 -4.45
CA SER A 129 -17.66 -0.07 -5.17
C SER A 129 -16.42 0.23 -4.30
N GLU A 130 -16.59 0.25 -2.98
CA GLU A 130 -15.53 0.64 -2.06
C GLU A 130 -14.70 -0.56 -1.58
N HIS A 131 -13.40 -0.31 -1.39
CA HIS A 131 -12.47 -1.26 -0.78
C HIS A 131 -11.55 -0.55 0.23
N PRO A 132 -11.18 -1.18 1.36
CA PRO A 132 -10.31 -0.59 2.37
C PRO A 132 -8.82 -0.53 1.96
N HIS A 133 -8.47 -1.00 0.76
CA HIS A 133 -7.07 -1.20 0.34
C HIS A 133 -6.39 0.02 -0.28
N THR A 134 -7.00 1.20 -0.21
CA THR A 134 -6.50 2.46 -0.79
C THR A 134 -5.22 2.97 -0.11
N ALA A 135 -4.93 2.55 1.13
CA ALA A 135 -3.88 3.14 1.98
C ALA A 135 -2.52 2.41 1.99
N GLN A 136 -2.30 1.37 1.17
CA GLN A 136 -1.07 0.57 1.26
C GLN A 136 0.11 1.05 0.41
N ARG A 137 0.00 2.19 -0.29
CA ARG A 137 1.20 2.92 -0.77
C ARG A 137 1.67 3.85 0.35
N ARG A 138 2.71 3.46 1.09
CA ARG A 138 3.41 4.38 1.99
C ARG A 138 3.86 5.58 1.15
N LYS A 139 3.28 6.75 1.39
CA LYS A 139 3.74 8.01 0.77
C LYS A 139 5.08 8.35 1.39
N THR A 140 6.17 8.10 0.66
CA THR A 140 7.52 8.51 1.07
C THR A 140 7.76 9.92 0.54
N ALA A 141 8.24 10.82 1.40
CA ALA A 141 8.70 12.15 1.02
C ALA A 141 10.13 12.34 1.53
N ILE A 142 10.97 12.99 0.73
CA ILE A 142 12.37 13.27 1.02
C ILE A 142 12.56 14.78 0.86
N ALA A 143 13.24 15.41 1.81
CA ALA A 143 13.67 16.80 1.72
C ALA A 143 15.19 16.87 1.87
N LYS A 144 15.85 17.57 0.94
CA LYS A 144 17.25 17.99 1.06
C LYS A 144 17.25 19.47 1.43
N VAL A 145 17.98 19.82 2.48
CA VAL A 145 18.00 21.18 3.04
C VAL A 145 19.44 21.66 3.08
N TRP A 146 19.65 22.86 2.55
CA TRP A 146 20.87 23.64 2.68
C TRP A 146 20.56 24.86 3.53
N LEU A 147 21.52 25.25 4.35
CA LEU A 147 21.42 26.31 5.33
C LEU A 147 22.65 27.20 5.20
N GLU A 148 22.43 28.50 5.04
CA GLU A 148 23.48 29.53 4.93
C GLU A 148 23.13 30.73 5.82
N ASN A 149 24.13 31.50 6.27
CA ASN A 149 23.87 32.74 7.00
C ASN A 149 23.31 33.79 6.02
N GLY A 150 22.24 34.49 6.40
CA GLY A 150 21.65 35.49 5.52
C GLY A 150 20.41 36.16 6.09
N ASN A 151 19.57 36.69 5.20
CA ASN A 151 18.49 37.61 5.53
C ASN A 151 17.13 36.92 5.79
N GLY A 152 17.09 35.60 6.00
CA GLY A 152 15.85 34.86 6.27
C GLY A 152 15.12 34.34 5.02
N GLN A 153 15.79 34.21 3.88
CA GLN A 153 15.15 33.76 2.64
C GLN A 153 14.92 32.24 2.65
N LEU A 154 13.66 31.81 2.61
CA LEU A 154 13.26 30.40 2.50
C LEU A 154 12.70 30.08 1.11
N THR A 155 13.36 29.19 0.37
CA THR A 155 12.89 28.70 -0.94
C THR A 155 12.68 27.19 -0.93
N ILE A 156 11.59 26.72 -1.55
CA ILE A 156 11.27 25.30 -1.69
C ILE A 156 11.10 24.99 -3.18
N ASN A 157 11.95 24.13 -3.72
CA ASN A 157 12.02 23.80 -5.16
C ASN A 157 12.13 25.04 -6.07
N GLY A 158 12.78 26.11 -5.58
CA GLY A 158 12.93 27.37 -6.32
C GLY A 158 11.71 28.30 -6.26
N GLN A 159 10.67 27.95 -5.50
CA GLN A 159 9.48 28.78 -5.26
C GLN A 159 9.45 29.29 -3.81
N SER A 160 8.72 30.38 -3.56
CA SER A 160 8.44 30.84 -2.19
C SER A 160 7.46 29.90 -1.48
N LEU A 161 7.47 29.92 -0.13
CA LEU A 161 6.58 29.08 0.68
C LEU A 161 5.10 29.32 0.35
N ASP A 162 4.73 30.57 0.07
CA ASP A 162 3.35 30.96 -0.26
C ASP A 162 2.90 30.43 -1.62
N GLN A 163 3.77 30.52 -2.63
CA GLN A 163 3.49 30.00 -3.96
C GLN A 163 3.45 28.46 -3.97
N TRP A 164 4.30 27.82 -3.17
CA TRP A 164 4.41 26.36 -3.12
C TRP A 164 3.23 25.68 -2.40
N LEU A 165 2.74 26.25 -1.28
CA LEU A 165 1.64 25.66 -0.50
C LEU A 165 0.27 26.31 -0.74
N GLY A 166 0.20 27.45 -1.44
CA GLY A 166 -1.05 28.17 -1.67
C GLY A 166 -1.73 28.60 -0.35
N GLY A 167 -3.06 28.58 -0.30
CA GLY A 167 -3.86 28.99 0.87
C GLY A 167 -3.79 28.10 2.12
N HIS A 168 -2.89 27.10 2.17
CA HIS A 168 -2.78 26.15 3.27
C HIS A 168 -1.89 26.66 4.42
N ASP A 169 -2.40 27.63 5.18
CA ASP A 169 -1.68 28.30 6.28
C ASP A 169 -1.20 27.34 7.39
N SER A 170 -1.99 26.31 7.70
CA SER A 170 -1.62 25.30 8.69
C SER A 170 -0.37 24.50 8.33
N ILE A 171 -0.14 24.25 7.03
CA ILE A 171 1.03 23.50 6.55
C ILE A 171 2.26 24.43 6.51
N LYS A 172 2.08 25.71 6.16
CA LYS A 172 3.14 26.72 6.20
C LYS A 172 3.73 26.85 7.60
N LYS A 173 2.85 26.95 8.61
CA LYS A 173 3.25 27.00 10.03
C LYS A 173 4.07 25.80 10.46
N ARG A 174 3.81 24.60 9.92
CA ARG A 174 4.62 23.41 10.23
C ARG A 174 6.04 23.52 9.67
N VAL A 175 6.21 24.04 8.46
CA VAL A 175 7.53 24.23 7.85
C VAL A 175 8.33 25.29 8.61
N MET A 176 7.67 26.38 9.03
CA MET A 176 8.30 27.48 9.77
C MET A 176 8.54 27.20 11.26
N GLN A 177 7.82 26.24 11.85
CA GLN A 177 7.93 25.87 13.27
C GLN A 177 9.37 25.79 13.83
N PRO A 178 10.34 25.10 13.19
CA PRO A 178 11.70 25.03 13.72
C PRO A 178 12.42 26.38 13.77
N LEU A 179 12.15 27.28 12.81
CA LEU A 179 12.73 28.63 12.78
C LEU A 179 12.16 29.52 13.88
N HIS A 180 10.85 29.40 14.12
CA HIS A 180 10.18 30.13 15.18
C HIS A 180 10.71 29.73 16.56
N VAL A 181 10.87 28.41 16.78
CA VAL A 181 11.38 27.85 18.03
C VAL A 181 12.85 28.22 18.27
N SER A 182 13.69 28.23 17.22
CA SER A 182 15.10 28.63 17.33
C SER A 182 15.32 30.15 17.29
N LYS A 183 14.27 30.95 17.00
CA LYS A 183 14.33 32.40 16.75
C LYS A 183 15.31 32.78 15.63
N GLN A 184 15.45 31.94 14.61
CA GLN A 184 16.39 32.13 13.48
C GLN A 184 15.69 32.54 12.17
N GLU A 185 14.54 33.21 12.26
CA GLU A 185 13.76 33.57 11.06
C GLU A 185 14.49 34.56 10.14
N SER A 186 15.24 35.51 10.71
CA SER A 186 15.91 36.58 9.95
C SER A 186 17.39 36.35 9.70
N SER A 187 18.00 35.35 10.36
CA SER A 187 19.46 35.17 10.40
C SER A 187 19.98 34.14 9.40
N VAL A 188 19.08 33.34 8.82
CA VAL A 188 19.44 32.14 8.07
C VAL A 188 18.65 32.05 6.77
N ASN A 189 19.37 31.85 5.67
CA ASN A 189 18.79 31.50 4.38
C ASN A 189 18.69 29.97 4.26
N ILE A 190 17.55 29.48 3.76
CA ILE A 190 17.27 28.06 3.63
C ILE A 190 16.80 27.75 2.21
N ILE A 191 17.46 26.77 1.61
CA ILE A 191 17.06 26.18 0.34
C ILE A 191 16.62 24.75 0.60
N VAL A 192 15.38 24.42 0.23
CA VAL A 192 14.83 23.07 0.35
C VAL A 192 14.52 22.51 -1.03
N LYS A 193 14.99 21.30 -1.32
CA LYS A 193 14.49 20.49 -2.44
C LYS A 193 13.68 19.31 -1.91
N THR A 194 12.39 19.28 -2.21
CA THR A 194 11.47 18.20 -1.81
C THR A 194 11.11 17.29 -2.98
N LEU A 195 11.05 15.99 -2.72
CA LEU A 195 10.65 14.96 -3.69
C LEU A 195 9.73 13.95 -3.01
N GLY A 196 8.78 13.36 -3.75
CA GLY A 196 7.96 12.24 -3.30
C GLY A 196 6.48 12.58 -3.10
N GLY A 197 5.90 12.15 -1.96
CA GLY A 197 4.46 12.19 -1.65
C GLY A 197 3.79 13.58 -1.69
N GLY A 198 2.55 13.70 -1.20
CA GLY A 198 1.81 14.97 -1.27
C GLY A 198 2.39 16.10 -0.41
N TYR A 199 1.90 17.33 -0.62
CA TYR A 199 2.40 18.56 0.03
C TYR A 199 2.56 18.46 1.56
N SER A 200 1.59 17.87 2.28
CA SER A 200 1.71 17.68 3.73
C SER A 200 2.90 16.79 4.12
N ALA A 201 3.16 15.71 3.37
CA ALA A 201 4.28 14.82 3.67
C ALA A 201 5.61 15.47 3.31
N GLN A 202 5.65 16.26 2.23
CA GLN A 202 6.83 17.04 1.85
C GLN A 202 7.12 18.14 2.88
N ALA A 203 6.10 18.81 3.41
CA ALA A 203 6.23 19.82 4.46
C ALA A 203 6.75 19.22 5.78
N ASP A 204 6.26 18.06 6.20
CA ASP A 204 6.76 17.38 7.40
C ASP A 204 8.22 16.91 7.22
N ALA A 205 8.58 16.47 6.01
CA ALA A 205 9.97 16.15 5.67
C ALA A 205 10.87 17.39 5.67
N ALA A 206 10.40 18.52 5.14
CA ALA A 206 11.09 19.80 5.16
C ALA A 206 11.30 20.31 6.58
N ARG A 207 10.26 20.30 7.43
CA ARG A 207 10.32 20.64 8.86
C ARG A 207 11.42 19.85 9.58
N HIS A 208 11.44 18.55 9.39
CA HIS A 208 12.47 17.69 9.99
C HIS A 208 13.87 17.95 9.41
N GLY A 209 13.96 18.18 8.10
CA GLY A 209 15.22 18.52 7.42
C GLY A 209 15.82 19.83 7.95
N ILE A 210 15.00 20.88 8.07
CA ILE A 210 15.41 22.19 8.61
C ILE A 210 15.87 22.05 10.06
N SER A 211 15.13 21.30 10.88
CA SER A 211 15.51 21.04 12.26
C SER A 211 16.89 20.35 12.38
N ARG A 212 17.20 19.43 11.47
CA ARG A 212 18.51 18.77 11.44
C ARG A 212 19.61 19.67 10.89
N ALA A 213 19.31 20.52 9.91
CA ALA A 213 20.25 21.50 9.38
C ALA A 213 20.65 22.53 10.46
N LEU A 214 19.68 23.02 11.25
CA LEU A 214 19.95 23.92 12.38
C LEU A 214 20.85 23.26 13.44
N VAL A 215 20.61 22.00 13.81
CA VAL A 215 21.47 21.28 14.76
C VAL A 215 22.87 21.01 14.20
N ALA A 216 22.99 20.83 12.89
CA ALA A 216 24.29 20.68 12.24
C ALA A 216 25.06 22.01 12.15
N TYR A 217 24.34 23.12 12.11
CA TYR A 217 24.91 24.47 12.13
C TYR A 217 25.43 24.83 13.53
N ASP A 218 24.61 24.63 14.56
CA ASP A 218 25.01 24.78 15.96
C ASP A 218 24.33 23.71 16.83
N GLU A 219 25.15 23.02 17.63
CA GLU A 219 24.71 21.92 18.48
C GLU A 219 23.79 22.38 19.62
N GLN A 220 23.87 23.66 20.04
CA GLN A 220 23.03 24.22 21.10
C GLN A 220 21.53 24.16 20.76
N PHE A 221 21.18 24.29 19.48
CA PHE A 221 19.79 24.20 19.02
C PHE A 221 19.16 22.83 19.28
N ARG A 222 19.95 21.78 19.52
CA ARG A 222 19.43 20.45 19.84
C ARG A 222 18.61 20.47 21.12
N THR A 223 19.07 21.18 22.14
CA THR A 223 18.41 21.25 23.45
C THR A 223 17.06 21.96 23.35
N ILE A 224 16.96 22.95 22.45
CA ILE A 224 15.74 23.72 22.20
C ILE A 224 14.76 22.92 21.32
N LEU A 225 15.23 22.29 20.24
CA LEU A 225 14.36 21.62 19.26
C LEU A 225 13.86 20.23 19.70
N LYS A 226 14.59 19.53 20.58
CA LYS A 226 14.26 18.18 21.02
C LYS A 226 12.96 18.09 21.84
N PRO A 227 12.70 18.95 22.84
CA PRO A 227 11.44 18.97 23.59
C PRO A 227 10.21 19.16 22.70
N HIS A 228 10.32 19.94 21.62
CA HIS A 228 9.24 20.18 20.67
C HIS A 228 9.03 19.05 19.64
N GLY A 229 9.77 17.94 19.74
CA GLY A 229 9.61 16.77 18.87
C GLY A 229 10.04 17.00 17.41
N LEU A 230 10.80 18.06 17.13
CA LEU A 230 11.23 18.47 15.78
C LEU A 230 12.35 17.57 15.22
N LEU A 231 13.13 16.96 16.12
CA LEU A 231 14.23 16.04 15.79
C LEU A 231 13.79 14.57 15.69
N THR A 232 12.52 14.28 15.92
CA THR A 232 11.97 12.92 15.81
C THR A 232 11.44 12.71 14.40
N ARG A 233 11.90 11.65 13.71
CA ARG A 233 11.30 11.24 12.42
C ARG A 233 9.85 10.82 12.62
N ASP A 234 9.00 11.06 11.62
CA ASP A 234 7.56 10.72 11.63
C ASP A 234 7.31 9.35 12.31
N ALA A 235 6.47 9.36 13.35
CA ALA A 235 6.18 8.22 14.22
C ALA A 235 5.57 7.03 13.47
N ARG A 236 5.04 7.26 12.26
CA ARG A 236 4.51 6.21 11.37
C ARG A 236 5.60 5.29 10.80
N SER A 237 6.88 5.66 10.91
CA SER A 237 7.99 4.82 10.48
C SER A 237 8.22 3.66 11.46
N VAL A 238 7.65 2.50 11.11
CA VAL A 238 7.86 1.27 11.87
C VAL A 238 9.26 0.72 11.59
N GLU A 239 10.08 0.56 12.63
CA GLU A 239 11.43 -0.04 12.56
C GLU A 239 11.41 -1.36 11.76
N ARG A 240 12.47 -1.65 11.01
CA ARG A 240 12.57 -2.92 10.28
C ARG A 240 12.46 -4.09 11.28
N LYS A 241 11.63 -5.09 10.95
CA LYS A 241 11.53 -6.33 11.70
C LYS A 241 12.89 -7.04 11.72
N LYS A 242 13.51 -7.13 12.89
CA LYS A 242 14.73 -7.92 13.13
C LYS A 242 14.40 -9.42 12.98
N TYR A 243 15.40 -10.21 12.57
CA TYR A 243 15.25 -11.66 12.42
C TYR A 243 14.71 -12.30 13.71
N GLY A 244 13.82 -13.30 13.59
CA GLY A 244 13.18 -13.98 14.72
C GLY A 244 12.01 -13.25 15.42
N LYS A 245 11.78 -11.94 15.18
CA LYS A 245 10.69 -11.19 15.85
C LYS A 245 9.35 -11.28 15.12
N LYS A 246 8.21 -11.32 15.83
CA LYS A 246 6.88 -11.38 15.19
C LYS A 246 6.54 -10.07 14.44
N LYS A 247 6.83 -8.91 15.04
CA LYS A 247 6.72 -7.56 14.45
C LYS A 247 7.90 -6.69 14.91
N ALA A 248 8.04 -5.49 14.36
CA ALA A 248 8.98 -4.48 14.86
C ALA A 248 8.78 -4.30 16.38
N ARG A 249 9.88 -4.31 17.15
CA ARG A 249 9.93 -4.21 18.62
C ARG A 249 9.22 -5.31 19.43
N LYS A 250 8.46 -6.23 18.84
CA LYS A 250 7.83 -7.37 19.57
C LYS A 250 8.79 -8.55 19.63
N SER A 251 9.45 -8.73 20.76
CA SER A 251 10.12 -10.00 21.11
C SER A 251 9.09 -11.12 21.21
N SER A 252 9.52 -12.35 20.96
CA SER A 252 8.82 -13.52 21.47
C SER A 252 8.77 -13.42 23.00
N GLN A 253 7.65 -13.83 23.59
CA GLN A 253 7.61 -14.02 25.04
C GLN A 253 8.62 -15.12 25.37
N PHE A 254 9.63 -14.78 26.17
CA PHE A 254 10.62 -15.75 26.63
C PHE A 254 9.92 -16.71 27.59
N SER A 255 9.88 -18.00 27.22
CA SER A 255 9.39 -19.07 28.09
C SER A 255 10.61 -19.67 28.78
N LYS A 256 10.69 -19.55 30.10
CA LYS A 256 11.60 -20.38 30.92
C LYS A 256 11.03 -21.80 30.94
N ARG A 257 11.37 -22.60 29.94
CA ARG A 257 11.22 -24.06 29.98
C ARG A 257 12.54 -24.66 29.57
#